data_AF-A0A502DWA4-F1
#
_entry.id   AF-A0A502DWA4-F1
#
_cell.length_a   1.000
_cell.length_b   1.000
_cell.length_c   1.000
_cell.angle_alpha   90.00
_cell.angle_beta   90.00
_cell.angle_gamma   90.00
#
_symmetry.space_group_name_H-M   'P 1'
#
loop_
_entity.id
_entity.type
_entity.pdbx_description
1 polymer ?
#
loop_
_entity_poly.entity_id
_entity_poly.type
_entity_poly.pdbx_seq_one_letter_code
_entity_poly.pdbx_strand_id
1 'polypeptide(L)' 'MIEKQNIEWKLSWRDEYFEYISAFANADGDKIYIGINDKGEIIGISDYEKILVNLPNRIY' A
#
# COMPACT_ATOMS: atom_id res chain seq x y z
N MET A 1 -11.04 -22.38 6.52
CA MET A 1 -11.56 -21.00 6.60
C MET A 1 -10.85 -20.22 5.53
N ILE A 2 -11.56 -19.53 4.64
CA ILE A 2 -10.91 -18.76 3.57
C ILE A 2 -10.51 -17.42 4.19
N GLU A 3 -9.21 -17.22 4.40
CA GLU A 3 -8.64 -15.92 4.71
C GLU A 3 -9.12 -14.91 3.67
N LYS A 4 -9.83 -13.89 4.13
CA LYS A 4 -10.10 -12.73 3.31
C LYS A 4 -8.79 -11.96 3.19
N GLN A 5 -8.10 -12.09 2.06
CA GLN A 5 -7.04 -11.15 1.68
C GLN A 5 -7.66 -9.76 1.62
N ASN A 6 -7.30 -8.85 2.53
CA ASN A 6 -7.79 -7.48 2.46
C ASN A 6 -6.93 -6.72 1.45
N ILE A 7 -7.60 -6.17 0.44
CA ILE A 7 -6.98 -5.33 -0.57
C ILE A 7 -7.41 -3.90 -0.28
N GLU A 8 -6.42 -3.04 -0.02
CA GLU A 8 -6.60 -1.61 0.15
C GLU A 8 -6.15 -0.87 -1.11
N TRP A 9 -6.97 0.06 -1.59
CA TRP A 9 -6.64 0.95 -2.71
C TRP A 9 -6.41 2.37 -2.20
N LYS A 10 -5.34 3.01 -2.67
CA LYS A 10 -5.03 4.41 -2.38
C LYS A 10 -4.60 5.14 -3.64
N LEU A 11 -5.04 6.40 -3.77
CA LEU A 11 -4.68 7.28 -4.87
C LEU A 11 -3.18 7.64 -4.88
N SER A 12 -2.60 7.84 -3.70
CA SER A 12 -1.21 8.25 -3.53
C SER A 12 -0.62 7.63 -2.27
N TRP A 13 0.72 7.60 -2.17
CA TRP A 13 1.41 7.16 -0.96
C TRP A 13 1.35 8.23 0.14
N ARG A 14 1.20 7.81 1.39
CA ARG A 14 1.34 8.63 2.60
C ARG A 14 2.08 7.86 3.67
N ASP A 15 2.92 8.56 4.43
CA ASP A 15 3.73 7.93 5.47
C ASP A 15 2.91 7.31 6.60
N GLU A 16 1.69 7.81 6.85
CA GLU A 16 0.73 7.20 7.78
C GLU A 16 0.40 5.73 7.42
N TYR A 17 0.61 5.32 6.17
CA TYR A 17 0.40 3.94 5.74
C TYR A 17 1.42 2.96 6.32
N PHE A 18 2.54 3.43 6.90
CA PHE A 18 3.42 2.57 7.68
C PHE A 18 2.75 1.95 8.91
N GLU A 19 1.78 2.64 9.51
CA GLU A 19 1.00 2.08 10.63
C GLU A 19 0.15 0.89 10.17
N TYR A 20 -0.41 0.99 8.96
CA TYR A 20 -1.18 -0.08 8.33
C TYR A 20 -0.28 -1.26 7.95
N ILE A 21 0.90 -1.00 7.36
CA ILE A 21 1.88 -2.05 7.05
C ILE A 21 2.33 -2.79 8.32
N SER A 22 2.54 -2.08 9.42
CA SER A 22 2.87 -2.69 10.72
C SER A 22 1.71 -3.56 11.25
N ALA A 23 0.47 -3.11 11.10
CA ALA A 23 -0.71 -3.90 11.43
C ALA A 23 -0.82 -5.17 10.55
N PHE A 24 -0.49 -5.04 9.26
CA PHE A 24 -0.53 -6.13 8.28
C PHE A 24 0.51 -7.22 8.52
N ALA A 25 1.65 -6.89 9.12
CA ALA A 25 2.64 -7.89 9.50
C ALA A 25 2.09 -8.93 10.50
N ASN A 26 0.99 -8.61 11.20
CA ASN A 26 0.33 -9.52 12.14
C ASN A 26 -0.88 -10.24 11.51
N ALA A 27 -1.16 -10.04 10.22
CA ALA A 27 -2.31 -10.59 9.52
C ALA A 27 -1.87 -11.38 8.27
N ASP A 28 -2.57 -12.46 7.97
CA ASP A 28 -2.26 -13.35 6.84
C ASP A 28 -2.72 -12.75 5.49
N GLY A 29 -1.96 -11.77 4.99
CA GLY A 29 -1.99 -11.39 3.57
C GLY A 29 -2.81 -10.15 3.22
N ASP A 30 -2.41 -9.01 3.78
CA ASP A 30 -2.93 -7.70 3.37
C ASP A 30 -2.05 -7.05 2.27
N LYS A 31 -2.67 -6.39 1.31
CA LYS A 31 -2.00 -5.70 0.19
C LYS A 31 -2.51 -4.27 0.05
N ILE A 32 -1.60 -3.31 -0.12
CA ILE A 32 -1.94 -1.93 -0.51
C ILE A 32 -1.53 -1.70 -1.96
N TYR A 33 -2.47 -1.27 -2.79
CA TYR A 33 -2.19 -0.76 -4.13
C TYR A 33 -2.23 0.76 -4.11
N ILE A 34 -1.16 1.37 -4.62
CA ILE A 34 -1.00 2.82 -4.72
C ILE A 34 -1.19 3.24 -6.19
N GLY A 35 -1.90 4.34 -6.42
CA GLY A 35 -2.25 4.82 -7.75
C GLY A 35 -3.56 4.24 -8.29
N ILE A 36 -4.46 3.79 -7.39
CA ILE A 36 -5.80 3.33 -7.71
C ILE A 36 -6.81 4.23 -6.98
N ASN A 37 -7.84 4.70 -7.69
CA ASN A 37 -8.90 5.50 -7.07
C ASN A 37 -9.96 4.62 -6.38
N ASP A 38 -10.87 5.24 -5.65
CA ASP A 38 -11.93 4.53 -4.91
C ASP A 38 -12.92 3.78 -5.83
N LYS A 39 -12.87 4.02 -7.15
CA LYS A 39 -13.64 3.30 -8.17
C LYS A 39 -12.88 2.09 -8.74
N GLY A 40 -11.66 1.83 -8.28
CA GLY A 40 -10.79 0.76 -8.80
C GLY A 40 -10.09 1.12 -10.11
N GLU A 41 -10.11 2.38 -10.54
CA GLU A 41 -9.44 2.83 -11.76
C GLU A 41 -7.96 3.13 -11.49
N ILE A 42 -7.09 2.64 -12.36
CA ILE A 42 -5.65 2.90 -12.29
C ILE A 42 -5.41 4.35 -12.76
N ILE A 43 -5.03 5.21 -11.83
CA ILE A 43 -4.65 6.60 -12.11
C ILE A 43 -3.14 6.78 -12.23
N GLY A 44 -2.36 5.82 -11.70
CA GLY A 44 -0.91 5.93 -11.60
C GLY A 44 -0.43 6.90 -10.53
N ILE A 45 0.89 7.03 -10.41
CA ILE A 45 1.55 7.96 -9.49
C ILE A 45 2.75 8.60 -10.19
N SER A 46 2.87 9.93 -10.12
CA SER A 46 3.97 10.68 -10.74
C SER A 46 5.32 10.37 -10.09
N ASP A 47 5.33 10.12 -8.78
CA ASP A 47 6.54 10.06 -7.96
C ASP A 47 6.95 8.61 -7.64
N TYR A 48 6.58 7.65 -8.50
CA TYR A 48 6.76 6.22 -8.24
C TYR A 48 8.23 5.85 -8.00
N GLU A 49 9.17 6.44 -8.72
CA GLU A 49 10.61 6.17 -8.56
C GLU A 49 11.09 6.55 -7.16
N LYS A 50 10.67 7.72 -6.67
CA LYS A 50 10.99 8.19 -5.33
C LYS A 50 10.39 7.29 -4.26
N ILE A 51 9.16 6.82 -4.46
CA ILE A 51 8.49 5.92 -3.52
C ILE A 51 9.19 4.56 -3.50
N LEU A 52 9.51 3.98 -4.66
CA LEU A 52 10.20 2.69 -4.76
C LEU A 52 11.59 2.70 -4.12
N VAL A 53 12.30 3.83 -4.17
CA VAL A 53 13.60 3.98 -3.51
C VAL A 53 13.45 4.24 -2.00
N ASN A 54 12.55 5.14 -1.60
CA ASN A 54 12.46 5.56 -0.19
C ASN A 54 11.71 4.57 0.69
N LEU A 55 10.67 3.90 0.16
CA LEU A 55 9.80 3.04 0.96
C LEU A 55 10.57 1.86 1.58
N PRO A 56 11.35 1.06 0.83
CA PRO A 56 12.08 -0.07 1.42
C PRO A 56 13.15 0.39 2.41
N ASN A 57 13.78 1.54 2.16
CA ASN A 57 14.81 2.12 3.03
C ASN A 57 14.28 2.59 4.39
N ARG A 58 12.96 2.73 4.56
CA ARG A 58 12.33 3.12 5.83
C ARG A 58 11.80 1.94 6.65
N ILE A 59 11.72 0.76 6.04
CA ILE A 59 11.28 -0.48 6.70
C ILE A 59 12.47 -1.18 7.37
N TYR A 60 13.71 -0.74 7.06
CA TYR A 60 14.95 -1.26 7.62
C TYR A 60 15.36 -0.58 8.93
#